data_AF-A0A1H7UJU3-F1
#
_entry.id   AF-A0A1H7UJU3-F1
#
_cell.length_a   1.000
_cell.length_b   1.000
_cell.length_c   1.000
_cell.angle_alpha   90.00
_cell.angle_beta   90.00
_cell.angle_gamma   90.00
#
_symmetry.space_group_name_H-M   'P 1'
#
loop_
_entity.id
_entity.type
_entity.pdbx_description
1 polymer ?
#
loop_
_entity_poly.entity_id
_entity_poly.type
_entity_poly.pdbx_seq_one_letter_code
_entity_poly.pdbx_strand_id
1 'polypeptide(L)'
;MTESIIYLVGGVKIAALLLGSVVTWLAYRAYQRTQIEGLQYFALGLLVITIGTFLVGILHHIFHVPSIQGMLYESIIACVGFVVMIYGLYGQ
;
A
#
# COMPACT_ATOMS: atom_id res chain seq x y z
N MET A 1 -0.29 -28.79 -2.01
CA MET A 1 0.37 -27.79 -2.88
C MET A 1 -0.16 -26.38 -2.64
N THR A 2 -1.49 -26.18 -2.60
CA THR A 2 -2.12 -24.87 -2.37
C THR A 2 -1.71 -24.22 -1.04
N GLU A 3 -1.57 -25.00 0.04
CA GLU A 3 -1.17 -24.47 1.35
C GLU A 3 0.22 -23.83 1.34
N SER A 4 1.20 -24.42 0.66
CA SER A 4 2.55 -23.86 0.53
C SER A 4 2.54 -22.50 -0.19
N ILE A 5 1.70 -22.35 -1.22
CA ILE A 5 1.54 -21.09 -1.95
C ILE A 5 0.94 -20.00 -1.05
N ILE A 6 -0.04 -20.37 -0.22
CA ILE A 6 -0.69 -19.45 0.72
C ILE A 6 0.31 -18.89 1.73
N TYR A 7 1.14 -19.74 2.36
CA TYR A 7 2.17 -19.29 3.29
C TYR A 7 3.22 -18.40 2.61
N LEU A 8 3.61 -18.73 1.37
CA LEU A 8 4.55 -17.94 0.59
C LEU A 8 3.99 -16.55 0.25
N VAL A 9 2.72 -16.48 -0.17
CA VAL A 9 2.02 -15.20 -0.40
C VAL A 9 1.94 -14.38 0.89
N GLY A 10 1.62 -15.01 2.03
CA GLY A 10 1.60 -14.34 3.33
C GLY A 10 2.95 -13.73 3.69
N GLY A 11 4.04 -14.49 3.55
CA GLY A 11 5.40 -14.00 3.78
C GLY A 11 5.77 -12.84 2.86
N VAL A 12 5.42 -12.93 1.57
CA VAL A 12 5.66 -11.85 0.60
C VAL A 12 4.85 -10.59 0.94
N LYS A 13 3.59 -10.71 1.38
CA LYS A 13 2.79 -9.54 1.80
C LYS A 13 3.38 -8.86 3.04
N ILE A 14 3.89 -9.62 4.01
CA ILE A 14 4.56 -9.05 5.19
C ILE A 14 5.83 -8.30 4.79
N ALA A 15 6.64 -8.87 3.89
CA ALA A 15 7.83 -8.20 3.36
C ALA A 15 7.45 -6.92 2.61
N ALA A 16 6.44 -6.96 1.76
CA ALA A 16 5.92 -5.79 1.03
C ALA A 16 5.44 -4.69 1.99
N LEU A 17 4.75 -5.06 3.07
CA LEU A 17 4.33 -4.15 4.14
C LEU A 17 5.50 -3.43 4.80
N LEU A 18 6.52 -4.19 5.19
CA LEU A 18 7.70 -3.66 5.86
C LEU A 18 8.44 -2.70 4.94
N LEU A 19 8.66 -3.11 3.69
CA LEU A 19 9.29 -2.27 2.67
C LEU A 19 8.46 -1.01 2.39
N GLY A 20 7.14 -1.14 2.18
CA GLY A 20 6.24 -0.01 1.96
C GLY A 20 6.24 0.98 3.12
N SER A 21 6.28 0.48 4.36
CA SER A 21 6.40 1.31 5.57
C SER A 21 7.73 2.05 5.63
N VAL A 22 8.84 1.37 5.28
CA VAL A 22 10.18 1.99 5.22
C VAL A 22 10.23 3.08 4.15
N VAL A 23 9.71 2.82 2.95
CA VAL A 23 9.69 3.82 1.87
C VAL A 23 8.80 5.00 2.25
N THR A 24 7.66 4.76 2.89
CA THR A 24 6.79 5.83 3.40
C THR A 24 7.51 6.70 4.43
N TRP A 25 8.21 6.07 5.37
CA TRP A 25 9.00 6.79 6.36
C TRP A 25 10.15 7.60 5.74
N LEU A 26 10.83 7.04 4.74
CA LEU A 26 11.88 7.73 3.99
C LEU A 26 11.32 8.93 3.21
N ALA A 27 10.16 8.79 2.56
CA ALA A 27 9.50 9.87 1.84
C ALA A 27 9.09 11.00 2.81
N TYR A 28 8.52 10.64 3.96
CA TYR A 28 8.17 11.61 5.00
C TYR A 28 9.42 12.29 5.61
N ARG A 29 10.50 11.53 5.83
CA ARG A 29 11.77 12.08 6.32
C ARG A 29 12.41 13.01 5.29
N ALA A 30 12.32 12.69 4.00
CA ALA A 30 12.80 13.55 2.93
C ALA A 30 11.97 14.84 2.85
N TYR A 31 10.65 14.76 3.04
CA TYR A 31 9.77 15.94 3.12
C TYR A 31 10.24 16.92 4.21
N GLN A 32 10.54 16.40 5.40
CA GLN A 32 11.07 17.24 6.49
C GLN A 32 12.40 17.92 6.15
N ARG A 33 13.23 17.30 5.29
CA ARG A 33 14.57 17.80 4.94
C ARG A 33 14.56 18.79 3.78
N THR A 34 13.68 18.62 2.80
CA THR A 34 13.66 19.42 1.57
C THR A 34 12.57 20.49 1.57
N GLN A 35 11.56 20.42 2.46
CA GLN A 35 10.40 21.32 2.50
C GLN A 35 9.63 21.37 1.15
N ILE A 36 9.77 20.34 0.31
CA ILE A 36 9.02 20.22 -0.94
C ILE A 36 7.61 19.74 -0.61
N GLU A 37 6.63 20.64 -0.67
CA GLU A 37 5.23 20.41 -0.27
C GLU A 37 4.53 19.20 -0.92
N GLY A 38 5.01 18.68 -2.03
CA GLY A 38 4.44 17.53 -2.73
C GLY A 38 4.88 16.18 -2.16
N LEU A 39 6.01 16.17 -1.46
CA LEU A 39 6.60 14.93 -0.96
C LEU A 39 5.82 14.34 0.23
N GLN A 40 5.13 15.18 1.01
CA GLN A 40 4.21 14.74 2.07
C GLN A 40 3.00 13.98 1.51
N TYR A 41 2.43 14.45 0.41
CA TYR A 41 1.28 13.82 -0.23
C TYR A 41 1.66 12.52 -0.93
N PHE A 42 2.88 12.45 -1.50
CA PHE A 42 3.45 11.20 -1.99
C PHE A 42 3.59 10.18 -0.85
N ALA A 43 4.14 10.60 0.30
CA ALA A 43 4.24 9.73 1.48
C ALA A 43 2.87 9.26 1.99
N LEU A 44 1.87 10.15 2.03
CA LEU A 44 0.50 9.81 2.41
C LEU A 44 -0.15 8.83 1.44
N GLY A 45 -0.03 9.05 0.13
CA GLY A 45 -0.56 8.14 -0.88
C GLY A 45 0.08 6.76 -0.78
N LEU A 46 1.40 6.69 -0.60
CA LEU A 46 2.12 5.43 -0.39
C LEU A 46 1.70 4.71 0.91
N LEU A 47 1.48 5.45 2.00
CA LEU A 47 0.96 4.92 3.26
C LEU A 47 -0.41 4.27 3.04
N VAL A 48 -1.32 4.97 2.34
CA VAL A 48 -2.68 4.50 2.04
C VAL A 48 -2.65 3.22 1.21
N ILE A 49 -1.82 3.15 0.17
CA ILE A 49 -1.66 1.93 -0.65
C ILE A 49 -1.16 0.79 0.23
N THR A 50 -0.10 1.02 1.00
CA THR A 50 0.56 -0.01 1.82
C THR A 50 -0.39 -0.60 2.86
N ILE A 51 -1.08 0.27 3.62
CA ILE A 51 -2.01 -0.16 4.66
C ILE A 51 -3.25 -0.81 4.04
N GLY A 52 -3.83 -0.20 3.02
CA GLY A 52 -5.07 -0.69 2.43
C GLY A 52 -4.91 -2.03 1.71
N THR A 53 -3.82 -2.21 0.96
CA THR A 53 -3.53 -3.50 0.30
C THR A 53 -3.25 -4.61 1.31
N PHE A 54 -2.62 -4.29 2.44
CA PHE A 54 -2.45 -5.25 3.54
C PHE A 54 -3.77 -5.60 4.20
N LEU A 55 -4.61 -4.61 4.51
CA LEU A 55 -5.90 -4.81 5.14
C LEU A 55 -6.82 -5.69 4.28
N VAL A 56 -6.89 -5.44 2.98
CA VAL A 56 -7.63 -6.28 2.02
C VAL A 56 -7.07 -7.70 1.96
N GLY A 57 -5.74 -7.84 1.98
CA GLY A 57 -5.08 -9.15 2.01
C GLY A 57 -5.43 -9.97 3.26
N ILE A 58 -5.47 -9.34 4.44
CA ILE A 58 -5.88 -9.99 5.68
C ILE A 58 -7.36 -10.37 5.65
N LEU A 59 -8.23 -9.45 5.21
CA LEU A 59 -9.67 -9.70 5.13
C LEU A 59 -9.96 -10.90 4.22
N HIS A 60 -9.25 -11.00 3.10
CA HIS A 60 -9.38 -12.12 2.17
C HIS A 60 -8.99 -13.45 2.81
N HIS A 61 -7.88 -13.46 3.55
CA HIS A 61 -7.36 -14.66 4.19
C HIS A 61 -8.22 -15.16 5.35
N ILE A 62 -8.85 -14.25 6.12
CA ILE A 62 -9.65 -14.60 7.30
C ILE A 62 -11.10 -14.97 6.91
N PHE A 63 -11.69 -14.33 5.89
CA PHE A 63 -13.12 -14.49 5.56
C PHE A 63 -13.45 -15.47 4.43
N HIS A 64 -12.48 -16.18 3.82
CA HIS A 64 -12.72 -17.09 2.68
C HIS A 64 -13.50 -16.42 1.51
N VAL A 65 -13.29 -15.11 1.32
CA VAL A 65 -13.92 -14.35 0.25
C VAL A 65 -13.41 -14.87 -1.10
N PRO A 66 -14.21 -14.87 -2.19
CA PRO A 66 -13.71 -15.23 -3.52
C PRO A 66 -12.50 -14.38 -3.92
N SER A 67 -11.40 -15.00 -4.39
CA SER A 67 -10.15 -14.31 -4.80
C SER A 67 -10.38 -13.12 -5.73
N ILE A 68 -11.39 -13.21 -6.61
CA ILE A 68 -11.72 -12.14 -7.55
C ILE A 68 -12.16 -10.85 -6.85
N GLN A 69 -12.91 -10.95 -5.75
CA GLN A 69 -13.39 -9.79 -5.01
C GLN A 69 -12.25 -9.13 -4.23
N GLY A 70 -11.38 -9.93 -3.60
CA GLY A 70 -10.19 -9.41 -2.91
C GLY A 70 -9.28 -8.62 -3.87
N MET A 71 -9.07 -9.15 -5.08
CA MET A 71 -8.26 -8.49 -6.11
C MET A 71 -8.89 -7.16 -6.60
N LEU A 72 -10.21 -7.09 -6.67
CA LEU A 72 -10.93 -5.84 -6.99
C LEU A 72 -10.73 -4.78 -5.90
N TYR A 73 -10.91 -5.14 -4.62
CA TYR A 73 -10.68 -4.19 -3.51
C TYR A 73 -9.23 -3.71 -3.44
N GLU A 74 -8.27 -4.62 -3.64
CA GLU A 74 -6.85 -4.28 -3.67
C GLU A 74 -6.55 -3.27 -4.80
N SER A 75 -7.14 -3.48 -5.97
CA SER A 75 -6.99 -2.59 -7.13
C SER A 75 -7.64 -1.21 -6.90
N ILE A 76 -8.81 -1.17 -6.26
CA ILE A 76 -9.50 0.09 -5.92
C ILE A 76 -8.65 0.92 -4.96
N ILE A 77 -8.12 0.29 -3.91
CA ILE A 77 -7.24 0.95 -2.94
C ILE A 77 -5.99 1.49 -3.61
N ALA A 78 -5.37 0.69 -4.49
CA ALA A 78 -4.22 1.12 -5.26
C ALA A 78 -4.56 2.36 -6.11
N CYS A 79 -5.70 2.35 -6.82
CA CYS A 79 -6.17 3.51 -7.59
C CYS A 79 -6.34 4.75 -6.72
N VAL A 80 -7.02 4.64 -5.57
CA VAL A 80 -7.22 5.77 -4.65
C VAL A 80 -5.87 6.32 -4.18
N GLY A 81 -4.95 5.45 -3.80
CA GLY A 81 -3.61 5.87 -3.39
C GLY A 81 -2.82 6.54 -4.50
N PHE A 82 -2.90 6.05 -5.74
CA PHE A 82 -2.29 6.72 -6.90
C PHE A 82 -2.88 8.11 -7.13
N VAL A 83 -4.21 8.26 -7.02
CA VAL A 83 -4.87 9.57 -7.13
C VAL A 83 -4.35 10.52 -6.05
N VAL A 84 -4.21 10.07 -4.80
CA VAL A 84 -3.63 10.89 -3.72
C VAL A 84 -2.18 11.30 -4.04
N MET A 85 -1.35 10.40 -4.55
CA MET A 85 0.02 10.74 -4.96
C MET A 85 0.05 11.75 -6.11
N ILE A 86 -0.85 11.63 -7.10
CA ILE A 86 -0.97 12.56 -8.23
C ILE A 86 -1.40 13.95 -7.76
N TYR A 87 -2.44 14.05 -6.92
CA TYR A 87 -2.87 15.34 -6.35
C TYR A 87 -1.74 16.00 -5.55
N GLY A 88 -0.96 15.18 -4.85
CA GLY A 88 0.21 15.62 -4.13
C GLY A 88 1.27 16.30 -4.99
N LEU A 89 1.49 15.77 -6.19
CA LEU A 89 2.48 16.29 -7.13
C LEU A 89 1.94 17.47 -7.94
N TYR A 90 0.65 17.45 -8.28
CA TYR A 90 0.00 18.52 -9.04
C TYR A 90 -0.34 19.75 -8.19
N GLY A 91 -0.47 19.60 -6.87
CA GLY A 91 -0.69 20.70 -5.95
C GLY A 91 0.55 21.57 -5.69
N GLN A 92 1.67 21.31 -6.37
CA GLN A 92 2.90 22.10 -6.37
C GLN A 92 3.03 22.91 -7.66
#